data_AF-A0A0Q8PWY1-F1
#
_entry.id   AF-A0A0Q8PWY1-F1
#
_cell.length_a   1.000
_cell.length_b   1.000
_cell.length_c   1.000
_cell.angle_alpha   90.00
_cell.angle_beta   90.00
_cell.angle_gamma   90.00
#
_symmetry.space_group_name_H-M   'P 1'
#
loop_
_entity.id
_entity.type
_entity.pdbx_description
1 polymer ?
#
loop_
_entity_poly.entity_id
_entity_poly.type
_entity_poly.pdbx_seq_one_letter_code
_entity_poly.pdbx_strand_id
1 'polypeptide(L)'
;MPTAHSSPAELSAEAGPSELRRAVRDVRHLLWFRAATVRRPRAALAALVAMAALTVLAALAPAWIHLDRDLAPLLPAGLAALVVVGVGGAVAGAGGRELLARDPASIHPISPMTDHLGALLLAPLNTGWLIQTWALLGLSASIAGPGRLLAAQAVTLAWILAATTLGQAVAWAVECVRRGPRGLAIVRGVVGGLVALLALAGALPEGRRLLVGGPAGAVADVVASPRGLPVALALVLLVGAAVGWTVIGGRFAQLASRRMPRDEGRLETRTHEARPDPRSDLAVLRRIDRASVWRSVPLRRGTWLLAIAPGAVALAGGLDWSGLVLLPGLVASGCVLLFGVNLWCLDGRGMLWRETLPVAPRTVLLARACVLGEVLLGAGLVTVVLGAVRAGVPSFAELAGVVLALLVVVGQAVSAGLRWSAARPHAVDLRSARATPAPPLVMVGYSLRLAMATTFTSLLLGALAAGGRTDLLLAATAAFLLVSGLRVARAVRRWEDPVRRAVVVAVVAA
;
A
#
# COMPACT_ATOMS: atom_id res chain seq x y z
N MET A 1 16.18 1.57 45.43
CA MET A 1 14.85 1.22 44.90
C MET A 1 14.78 -0.29 44.73
N PRO A 2 13.77 -0.98 45.26
CA PRO A 2 13.72 -2.45 45.28
C PRO A 2 13.44 -3.01 43.89
N THR A 3 14.22 -4.01 43.51
CA THR A 3 14.06 -4.84 42.32
C THR A 3 12.91 -5.82 42.52
N ALA A 4 11.75 -5.53 41.93
CA ALA A 4 10.66 -6.50 41.83
C ALA A 4 11.03 -7.54 40.76
N HIS A 5 11.55 -8.68 41.20
CA HIS A 5 11.57 -9.92 40.43
C HIS A 5 10.14 -10.42 40.27
N SER A 6 9.44 -9.98 39.23
CA SER A 6 8.26 -10.69 38.75
C SER A 6 8.72 -11.95 38.00
N SER A 7 8.34 -13.10 38.54
CA SER A 7 8.62 -14.42 37.96
C SER A 7 8.07 -14.52 36.52
N PRO A 8 8.81 -15.12 35.55
CA PRO A 8 8.31 -15.35 34.20
C PRO A 8 7.08 -16.26 34.11
N ALA A 9 6.72 -16.95 35.20
CA ALA A 9 5.64 -17.94 35.22
C ALA A 9 4.22 -17.33 35.33
N GLU A 10 4.06 -16.11 35.87
CA GLU A 10 2.74 -15.48 36.08
C GLU A 10 2.18 -14.74 34.86
N LEU A 11 2.98 -14.56 33.79
CA LEU A 11 2.52 -13.96 32.53
C LEU A 11 1.95 -15.01 31.53
N SER A 12 1.68 -16.23 32.02
CA SER A 12 1.37 -17.41 31.19
C SER A 12 -0.13 -17.74 31.08
N ALA A 13 -1.00 -17.08 31.83
CA ALA A 13 -2.45 -17.27 31.78
C ALA A 13 -3.09 -15.91 32.18
N GLU A 14 -3.98 -15.26 31.45
CA GLU A 14 -4.95 -15.66 30.46
C GLU A 14 -5.13 -14.48 29.50
N ALA A 15 -5.24 -14.73 28.19
CA ALA A 15 -5.98 -13.81 27.32
C ALA A 15 -7.47 -13.94 27.65
N GLY A 16 -7.83 -13.56 28.87
CA GLY A 16 -9.17 -13.72 29.41
C GLY A 16 -10.13 -12.70 28.80
N PRO A 17 -11.45 -12.90 28.99
CA PRO A 17 -12.47 -11.92 28.59
C PRO A 17 -12.22 -10.50 29.14
N SER A 18 -11.51 -10.39 30.27
CA SER A 18 -11.12 -9.14 30.91
C SER A 18 -10.06 -8.35 30.11
N GLU A 19 -9.05 -9.01 29.55
CA GLU A 19 -8.01 -8.38 28.71
C GLU A 19 -8.62 -7.84 27.41
N LEU A 20 -9.49 -8.63 26.76
CA LEU A 20 -10.18 -8.19 25.54
C LEU A 20 -11.07 -6.96 25.80
N ARG A 21 -11.85 -6.96 26.88
CA ARG A 21 -12.69 -5.80 27.25
C ARG A 21 -11.86 -4.56 27.53
N ARG A 22 -10.71 -4.71 28.20
CA ARG A 22 -9.76 -3.61 28.43
C ARG A 22 -9.20 -3.09 27.10
N ALA A 23 -8.74 -3.98 26.23
CA ALA A 23 -8.20 -3.61 24.92
C ALA A 23 -9.22 -2.85 24.06
N VAL A 24 -10.48 -3.30 24.03
CA VAL A 24 -11.56 -2.60 23.31
C VAL A 24 -11.80 -1.20 23.90
N ARG A 25 -11.77 -1.06 25.22
CA ARG A 25 -11.90 0.24 25.90
C ARG A 25 -10.74 1.17 25.53
N ASP A 26 -9.51 0.66 25.55
CA ASP A 26 -8.31 1.43 25.22
C ASP A 26 -8.32 1.89 23.75
N VAL A 27 -8.74 1.01 22.82
CA VAL A 27 -8.93 1.38 21.41
C VAL A 27 -9.89 2.56 21.29
N ARG A 28 -11.01 2.55 22.02
CA ARG A 28 -11.97 3.65 22.03
C ARG A 28 -11.34 4.94 22.54
N HIS A 29 -10.56 4.89 23.62
CA HIS A 29 -9.86 6.07 24.15
C HIS A 29 -8.82 6.62 23.17
N LEU A 30 -8.06 5.75 22.51
CA LEU A 30 -7.08 6.15 21.50
C LEU A 30 -7.75 6.75 20.25
N LEU A 31 -8.87 6.18 19.80
CA LEU A 31 -9.64 6.76 18.70
C LEU A 31 -10.22 8.12 19.06
N TRP A 32 -10.73 8.28 20.29
CA TRP A 32 -11.20 9.58 20.79
C TRP A 32 -10.06 10.60 20.86
N PHE A 33 -8.89 10.22 21.37
CA PHE A 33 -7.70 11.06 21.40
C PHE A 33 -7.28 11.51 19.98
N ARG A 34 -7.29 10.59 19.00
CA ARG A 34 -7.03 10.96 17.59
C ARG A 34 -8.08 11.90 17.03
N ALA A 35 -9.36 11.67 17.33
CA ALA A 35 -10.43 12.53 16.87
C ALA A 35 -10.31 13.95 17.47
N ALA A 36 -9.97 14.05 18.75
CA ALA A 36 -9.77 15.32 19.45
C ALA A 36 -8.57 16.13 18.94
N THR A 37 -7.54 15.45 18.39
CA THR A 37 -6.34 16.10 17.83
C THR A 37 -6.50 16.53 16.37
N VAL A 38 -7.67 16.30 15.75
CA VAL A 38 -7.95 16.75 14.38
C VAL A 38 -8.11 18.28 14.34
N ARG A 39 -7.13 18.98 13.76
CA ARG A 39 -7.17 20.45 13.60
C ARG A 39 -8.39 20.99 12.84
N ARG A 40 -9.00 20.19 11.95
CA ARG A 40 -10.14 20.58 11.10
C ARG A 40 -11.24 19.52 11.13
N PRO A 41 -12.02 19.42 12.22
CA PRO A 41 -12.97 18.33 12.43
C PRO A 41 -14.07 18.28 11.35
N ARG A 42 -14.57 19.44 10.92
CA ARG A 42 -15.58 19.53 9.85
C ARG A 42 -15.09 18.97 8.51
N ALA A 43 -13.83 19.25 8.16
CA ALA A 43 -13.25 18.74 6.91
C ALA A 43 -13.00 17.22 6.98
N ALA A 44 -12.59 16.71 8.14
CA ALA A 44 -12.46 15.27 8.36
C ALA A 44 -13.83 14.57 8.29
N LEU A 45 -14.86 15.14 8.93
CA LEU A 45 -16.22 14.62 8.85
C LEU A 45 -16.75 14.63 7.41
N ALA A 46 -16.59 15.74 6.68
CA ALA A 46 -16.99 15.82 5.28
C ALA A 46 -16.29 14.76 4.41
N ALA A 47 -15.00 14.50 4.65
CA ALA A 47 -14.27 13.45 3.95
C ALA A 47 -14.77 12.03 4.31
N LEU A 48 -15.09 11.78 5.58
CA LEU A 48 -15.69 10.50 6.00
C LEU A 48 -17.08 10.30 5.39
N VAL A 49 -17.92 11.34 5.38
CA VAL A 49 -19.25 11.31 4.74
C VAL A 49 -19.13 11.07 3.24
N ALA A 50 -18.23 11.77 2.55
CA ALA A 50 -18.00 11.55 1.13
C ALA A 50 -17.54 10.12 0.84
N MET A 51 -16.67 9.56 1.68
CA MET A 51 -16.21 8.17 1.55
C MET A 51 -17.32 7.15 1.81
N ALA A 52 -18.17 7.39 2.82
CA ALA A 52 -19.34 6.57 3.08
C ALA A 52 -20.33 6.63 1.90
N ALA A 53 -20.62 7.83 1.39
CA ALA A 53 -21.48 8.02 0.22
C ALA A 53 -20.94 7.30 -1.03
N LEU A 54 -19.64 7.41 -1.32
CA LEU A 54 -18.99 6.68 -2.42
C LEU A 54 -19.07 5.16 -2.23
N THR A 55 -18.92 4.67 -0.99
CA THR A 55 -19.03 3.24 -0.69
C THR A 55 -20.45 2.73 -0.92
N VAL A 56 -21.46 3.50 -0.48
CA VAL A 56 -22.88 3.19 -0.73
C VAL A 56 -23.18 3.22 -2.22
N LEU A 57 -22.71 4.24 -2.94
CA LEU A 57 -22.87 4.35 -4.39
C LEU A 57 -22.22 3.17 -5.12
N ALA A 58 -21.00 2.77 -4.75
CA ALA A 58 -20.32 1.62 -5.34
C ALA A 58 -21.05 0.30 -5.04
N ALA A 59 -21.63 0.14 -3.84
CA ALA A 59 -22.34 -1.07 -3.45
C ALA A 59 -23.76 -1.19 -4.03
N LEU A 60 -24.38 -0.06 -4.35
CA LEU A 60 -25.77 -0.03 -4.75
C LEU A 60 -25.91 0.27 -6.26
N ALA A 61 -25.37 1.39 -6.74
CA ALA A 61 -25.65 1.91 -8.08
C ALA A 61 -25.45 0.90 -9.22
N PRO A 62 -24.40 0.05 -9.23
CA PRO A 62 -24.18 -0.89 -10.32
C PRO A 62 -25.24 -1.98 -10.46
N ALA A 63 -26.10 -2.20 -9.45
CA ALA A 63 -27.22 -3.14 -9.53
C ALA A 63 -28.34 -2.69 -10.48
N TRP A 64 -28.42 -1.39 -10.78
CA TRP A 64 -29.43 -0.82 -11.68
C TRP A 64 -28.86 -0.42 -13.04
N ILE A 65 -27.55 -0.59 -13.25
CA ILE A 65 -26.89 -0.30 -14.52
C ILE A 65 -26.79 -1.60 -15.31
N HIS A 66 -27.44 -1.67 -16.47
CA HIS A 66 -27.33 -2.80 -17.37
C HIS A 66 -25.98 -2.72 -18.09
N LEU A 67 -25.19 -3.78 -17.97
CA LEU A 67 -23.93 -3.93 -18.68
C LEU A 67 -24.06 -5.11 -19.64
N ASP A 68 -23.77 -4.89 -20.93
CA ASP A 68 -23.89 -5.91 -21.99
C ASP A 68 -22.81 -7.01 -21.92
N ARG A 69 -22.09 -7.13 -20.79
CA ARG A 69 -21.00 -8.08 -20.59
C ARG A 69 -21.28 -8.97 -19.40
N ASP A 70 -21.02 -10.27 -19.56
CA ASP A 70 -21.02 -11.20 -18.44
C ASP A 70 -19.80 -10.92 -17.54
N LEU A 71 -20.08 -10.45 -16.32
CA LEU A 71 -19.07 -10.10 -15.33
C LEU A 71 -18.85 -11.20 -14.29
N ALA A 72 -19.72 -12.22 -14.24
CA ALA A 72 -19.65 -13.28 -13.24
C ALA A 72 -18.28 -13.99 -13.20
N PRO A 73 -17.60 -14.26 -14.33
CA PRO A 73 -16.27 -14.89 -14.32
C PRO A 73 -15.18 -14.07 -13.62
N LEU A 74 -15.36 -12.76 -13.47
CA LEU A 74 -14.37 -11.88 -12.83
C LEU A 74 -14.43 -11.92 -11.30
N LEU A 75 -15.57 -12.29 -10.72
CA LEU A 75 -15.80 -12.21 -9.28
C LEU A 75 -14.88 -13.13 -8.46
N PRO A 76 -14.71 -14.42 -8.79
CA PRO A 76 -13.75 -15.28 -8.09
C PRO A 76 -12.32 -14.71 -8.08
N ALA A 77 -11.87 -14.19 -9.24
CA ALA A 77 -10.54 -13.61 -9.38
C ALA A 77 -10.39 -12.32 -8.55
N GLY A 78 -11.42 -11.47 -8.53
CA GLY A 78 -11.45 -10.28 -7.69
C GLY A 78 -11.41 -10.61 -6.19
N LEU A 79 -12.18 -11.60 -5.75
CA LEU A 79 -12.22 -12.04 -4.34
C LEU A 79 -10.87 -12.60 -3.89
N ALA A 80 -10.22 -13.41 -4.74
CA ALA A 80 -8.88 -13.93 -4.50
C ALA A 80 -7.82 -12.82 -4.49
N ALA A 81 -7.89 -11.88 -5.45
CA ALA A 81 -6.98 -10.75 -5.54
C ALA A 81 -7.03 -9.87 -4.28
N LEU A 82 -8.22 -9.63 -3.71
CA LEU A 82 -8.37 -8.91 -2.44
C LEU A 82 -7.61 -9.60 -1.30
N VAL A 83 -7.70 -10.94 -1.19
CA VAL A 83 -6.96 -11.69 -0.16
C VAL A 83 -5.46 -11.52 -0.35
N VAL A 84 -4.96 -11.74 -1.57
CA VAL A 84 -3.52 -11.66 -1.88
C VAL A 84 -2.97 -10.25 -1.57
N VAL A 85 -3.65 -9.21 -2.05
CA VAL A 85 -3.19 -7.83 -1.85
C VAL A 85 -3.40 -7.38 -0.40
N GLY A 86 -4.50 -7.78 0.25
CA GLY A 86 -4.77 -7.48 1.65
C GLY A 86 -3.73 -8.10 2.58
N VAL A 87 -3.42 -9.39 2.40
CA VAL A 87 -2.37 -10.09 3.14
C VAL A 87 -1.00 -9.47 2.85
N GLY A 88 -0.64 -9.29 1.58
CA GLY A 88 0.64 -8.70 1.19
C GLY A 88 0.84 -7.29 1.76
N GLY A 89 -0.19 -6.45 1.70
CA GLY A 89 -0.20 -5.11 2.26
C GLY A 89 -0.06 -5.09 3.78
N ALA A 90 -0.81 -5.95 4.50
CA ALA A 90 -0.70 -6.08 5.95
C ALA A 90 0.69 -6.58 6.37
N VAL A 91 1.26 -7.56 5.65
CA VAL A 91 2.61 -8.10 5.88
C VAL A 91 3.70 -7.05 5.61
N ALA A 92 3.56 -6.26 4.55
CA ALA A 92 4.50 -5.17 4.27
C ALA A 92 4.45 -4.08 5.35
N GLY A 93 3.24 -3.74 5.80
CA GLY A 93 2.99 -2.83 6.92
C GLY A 93 3.15 -3.45 8.31
N ALA A 94 3.81 -4.60 8.45
CA ALA A 94 4.14 -5.23 9.74
C ALA A 94 2.96 -5.42 10.72
N GLY A 95 1.75 -5.70 10.23
CA GLY A 95 0.54 -5.79 11.08
C GLY A 95 -0.32 -4.52 11.06
N GLY A 96 -0.20 -3.71 10.02
CA GLY A 96 -1.08 -2.56 9.77
C GLY A 96 -0.58 -1.25 10.39
N ARG A 97 -1.51 -0.32 10.63
CA ARG A 97 -1.21 1.02 11.13
C ARG A 97 -1.34 1.07 12.64
N GLU A 98 -0.39 1.75 13.30
CA GLU A 98 -0.48 2.03 14.73
C GLU A 98 -1.52 3.15 14.98
N LEU A 99 -2.29 3.05 16.06
CA LEU A 99 -3.21 4.11 16.49
C LEU A 99 -2.44 5.35 16.98
N LEU A 100 -1.33 5.13 17.67
CA LEU A 100 -0.42 6.15 18.18
C LEU A 100 1.01 5.71 17.86
N ALA A 101 1.87 6.65 17.45
CA ALA A 101 3.28 6.34 17.22
C ALA A 101 3.95 5.93 18.54
N ARG A 102 4.94 5.03 18.47
CA ARG A 102 5.63 4.51 19.66
C ARG A 102 6.37 5.58 20.47
N ASP A 103 6.97 6.56 19.82
CA ASP A 103 7.76 7.61 20.49
C ASP A 103 6.89 8.41 21.48
N PRO A 104 5.72 8.98 21.08
CA PRO A 104 4.75 9.56 22.01
C PRO A 104 4.13 8.57 23.00
N ALA A 105 4.03 7.28 22.64
CA ALA A 105 3.42 6.25 23.47
C ALA A 105 4.37 5.67 24.54
N SER A 106 5.63 6.09 24.59
CA SER A 106 6.63 5.57 25.53
C SER A 106 6.23 5.75 27.00
N ILE A 107 5.43 6.77 27.32
CA ILE A 107 4.92 7.07 28.67
C ILE A 107 3.66 6.25 29.01
N HIS A 108 2.90 5.81 27.99
CA HIS A 108 1.65 5.06 28.13
C HIS A 108 1.67 3.83 27.21
N PRO A 109 2.32 2.73 27.64
CA PRO A 109 2.50 1.55 26.79
C PRO A 109 1.15 0.96 26.38
N ILE A 110 0.96 0.82 25.07
CA ILE A 110 -0.25 0.26 24.46
C ILE A 110 -0.13 -1.26 24.44
N SER A 111 -1.18 -1.97 24.90
CA SER A 111 -1.17 -3.44 24.87
C SER A 111 -1.11 -3.96 23.42
N PRO A 112 -0.46 -5.12 23.17
CA PRO A 112 -0.40 -5.70 21.82
C PRO A 112 -1.79 -6.01 21.24
N MET A 113 -2.76 -6.36 22.10
CA MET A 113 -4.14 -6.62 21.66
C MET A 113 -4.85 -5.32 21.26
N THR A 114 -4.67 -4.24 22.02
CA THR A 114 -5.18 -2.90 21.67
C THR A 114 -4.62 -2.44 20.33
N ASP A 115 -3.32 -2.64 20.11
CA ASP A 115 -2.63 -2.29 18.87
C ASP A 115 -3.13 -3.14 17.68
N HIS A 116 -3.32 -4.46 17.85
CA HIS A 116 -3.90 -5.34 16.85
C HIS A 116 -5.33 -4.92 16.44
N LEU A 117 -6.21 -4.70 17.43
CA LEU A 117 -7.58 -4.25 17.18
C LEU A 117 -7.61 -2.86 16.53
N GLY A 118 -6.73 -1.96 16.95
CA GLY A 118 -6.54 -0.66 16.32
C GLY A 118 -6.15 -0.77 14.85
N ALA A 119 -5.18 -1.63 14.53
CA ALA A 119 -4.76 -1.88 13.16
C ALA A 119 -5.88 -2.47 12.30
N LEU A 120 -6.71 -3.37 12.85
CA LEU A 120 -7.89 -3.90 12.18
C LEU A 120 -8.90 -2.80 11.84
N LEU A 121 -9.21 -1.91 12.79
CA LEU A 121 -10.13 -0.79 12.56
C LEU A 121 -9.59 0.23 11.55
N LEU A 122 -8.27 0.39 11.48
CA LEU A 122 -7.62 1.30 10.52
C LEU A 122 -7.37 0.66 9.15
N ALA A 123 -7.48 -0.66 9.01
CA ALA A 123 -7.24 -1.36 7.75
C ALA A 123 -8.19 -0.89 6.63
N PRO A 124 -9.51 -0.71 6.87
CA PRO A 124 -10.44 -0.14 5.88
C PRO A 124 -10.11 1.28 5.41
N LEU A 125 -9.27 2.02 6.15
CA LEU A 125 -8.84 3.36 5.74
C LEU A 125 -7.62 3.32 4.81
N ASN A 126 -7.14 2.15 4.42
CA ASN A 126 -6.09 2.03 3.42
C ASN A 126 -6.69 2.25 2.02
N THR A 127 -6.10 3.14 1.23
CA THR A 127 -6.54 3.40 -0.14
C THR A 127 -6.58 2.16 -1.03
N GLY A 128 -5.57 1.28 -0.91
CA GLY A 128 -5.55 0.05 -1.69
C GLY A 128 -6.71 -0.88 -1.33
N TRP A 129 -7.08 -0.91 -0.05
CA TRP A 129 -8.25 -1.65 0.43
C TRP A 129 -9.55 -1.00 -0.08
N LEU A 130 -9.71 0.32 0.02
CA LEU A 130 -10.94 1.02 -0.39
C LEU A 130 -11.28 0.81 -1.86
N ILE A 131 -10.31 0.98 -2.75
CA ILE A 131 -10.52 0.85 -4.19
C ILE A 131 -10.92 -0.60 -4.55
N GLN A 132 -10.27 -1.59 -3.95
CA GLN A 132 -10.59 -3.01 -4.18
C GLN A 132 -11.96 -3.38 -3.61
N THR A 133 -12.29 -2.88 -2.42
CA THR A 133 -13.61 -3.04 -1.81
C THR A 133 -14.69 -2.44 -2.69
N TRP A 134 -14.53 -1.19 -3.18
CA TRP A 134 -15.52 -0.57 -4.07
C TRP A 134 -15.69 -1.35 -5.37
N ALA A 135 -14.60 -1.83 -5.98
CA ALA A 135 -14.66 -2.65 -7.19
C ALA A 135 -15.42 -3.96 -6.94
N LEU A 136 -15.18 -4.63 -5.82
CA LEU A 136 -15.87 -5.87 -5.46
C LEU A 136 -17.34 -5.66 -5.12
N LEU A 137 -17.66 -4.63 -4.32
CA LEU A 137 -19.05 -4.29 -4.00
C LEU A 137 -19.83 -3.95 -5.28
N GLY A 138 -19.23 -3.20 -6.21
CA GLY A 138 -19.84 -2.89 -7.49
C GLY A 138 -20.00 -4.10 -8.40
N LEU A 139 -18.98 -4.96 -8.48
CA LEU A 139 -19.05 -6.20 -9.24
C LEU A 139 -20.16 -7.13 -8.72
N SER A 140 -20.22 -7.34 -7.40
CA SER A 140 -21.27 -8.11 -6.74
C SER A 140 -22.66 -7.50 -6.98
N ALA A 141 -22.78 -6.17 -6.97
CA ALA A 141 -24.03 -5.47 -7.25
C ALA A 141 -24.52 -5.72 -8.68
N SER A 142 -23.63 -5.58 -9.67
CA SER A 142 -23.97 -5.81 -11.08
C SER A 142 -24.34 -7.26 -11.40
N ILE A 143 -23.71 -8.23 -10.74
CA ILE A 143 -24.01 -9.66 -10.95
C ILE A 143 -25.33 -10.06 -10.30
N ALA A 144 -25.58 -9.64 -9.06
CA ALA A 144 -26.75 -10.08 -8.30
C ALA A 144 -28.06 -9.36 -8.72
N GLY A 145 -27.95 -8.14 -9.25
CA GLY A 145 -29.09 -7.29 -9.57
C GLY A 145 -29.86 -6.78 -8.33
N PRO A 146 -30.92 -5.98 -8.52
CA PRO A 146 -31.56 -5.26 -7.42
C PRO A 146 -32.35 -6.18 -6.48
N GLY A 147 -32.96 -7.25 -7.00
CA GLY A 147 -33.82 -8.15 -6.22
C GLY A 147 -33.08 -8.99 -5.17
N ARG A 148 -31.77 -9.20 -5.32
CA ARG A 148 -30.95 -10.01 -4.39
C ARG A 148 -29.74 -9.27 -3.83
N LEU A 149 -29.72 -7.95 -4.02
CA LEU A 149 -28.59 -7.09 -3.70
C LEU A 149 -28.13 -7.20 -2.24
N LEU A 150 -29.07 -7.16 -1.28
CA LEU A 150 -28.72 -7.19 0.14
C LEU A 150 -28.00 -8.48 0.54
N ALA A 151 -28.44 -9.63 0.03
CA ALA A 151 -27.81 -10.91 0.33
C ALA A 151 -26.40 -11.00 -0.28
N ALA A 152 -26.25 -10.60 -1.54
CA ALA A 152 -24.97 -10.56 -2.23
C ALA A 152 -23.96 -9.62 -1.55
N GLN A 153 -24.41 -8.42 -1.15
CA GLN A 153 -23.57 -7.47 -0.43
C GLN A 153 -23.20 -7.95 0.97
N ALA A 154 -24.13 -8.59 1.69
CA ALA A 154 -23.83 -9.15 3.02
C ALA A 154 -22.71 -10.21 2.94
N VAL A 155 -22.79 -11.13 1.97
CA VAL A 155 -21.76 -12.16 1.76
C VAL A 155 -20.44 -11.53 1.32
N THR A 156 -20.49 -10.56 0.40
CA THR A 156 -19.28 -9.84 -0.08
C THR A 156 -18.59 -9.09 1.07
N LEU A 157 -19.34 -8.39 1.93
CA LEU A 157 -18.81 -7.70 3.10
C LEU A 157 -18.24 -8.67 4.14
N ALA A 158 -18.90 -9.82 4.37
CA ALA A 158 -18.40 -10.85 5.26
C ALA A 158 -17.07 -11.44 4.73
N TRP A 159 -16.94 -11.64 3.41
CA TRP A 159 -15.68 -12.04 2.78
C TRP A 159 -14.59 -11.00 2.97
N ILE A 160 -14.89 -9.73 2.71
CA ILE A 160 -13.94 -8.62 2.89
C ILE A 160 -13.45 -8.57 4.35
N LEU A 161 -14.37 -8.74 5.31
CA LEU A 161 -14.04 -8.78 6.73
C LEU A 161 -13.11 -9.96 7.06
N ALA A 162 -13.45 -11.16 6.60
CA ALA A 162 -12.65 -12.37 6.80
C ALA A 162 -11.26 -12.27 6.16
N ALA A 163 -11.17 -11.73 4.95
CA ALA A 163 -9.91 -11.49 4.25
C ALA A 163 -9.04 -10.46 4.99
N THR A 164 -9.66 -9.42 5.55
CA THR A 164 -8.96 -8.36 6.30
C THR A 164 -8.39 -8.90 7.61
N THR A 165 -9.17 -9.69 8.36
CA THR A 165 -8.70 -10.28 9.62
C THR A 165 -7.66 -11.38 9.38
N LEU A 166 -7.81 -12.19 8.33
CA LEU A 166 -6.78 -13.13 7.87
C LEU A 166 -5.48 -12.39 7.54
N GLY A 167 -5.56 -11.30 6.77
CA GLY A 167 -4.41 -10.48 6.41
C GLY A 167 -3.65 -9.97 7.64
N GLN A 168 -4.37 -9.49 8.65
CA GLN A 168 -3.76 -9.07 9.91
C GLN A 168 -3.16 -10.24 10.70
N ALA A 169 -3.86 -11.37 10.79
CA ALA A 169 -3.35 -12.56 11.48
C ALA A 169 -2.02 -13.04 10.86
N VAL A 170 -1.98 -13.15 9.53
CA VAL A 170 -0.77 -13.52 8.77
C VAL A 170 0.33 -12.48 8.96
N ALA A 171 0.00 -11.19 8.92
CA ALA A 171 0.97 -10.12 9.10
C ALA A 171 1.67 -10.19 10.46
N TRP A 172 0.91 -10.41 11.53
CA TRP A 172 1.45 -10.58 12.88
C TRP A 172 2.25 -11.88 13.01
N ALA A 173 1.79 -12.98 12.41
CA ALA A 173 2.55 -14.23 12.37
C ALA A 173 3.90 -14.06 11.67
N VAL A 174 3.91 -13.40 10.51
CA VAL A 174 5.14 -13.07 9.78
C VAL A 174 6.03 -12.16 10.62
N GLU A 175 5.47 -11.19 11.34
CA GLU A 175 6.26 -10.33 12.23
C GLU A 175 6.87 -11.10 13.41
N CYS A 176 6.16 -12.07 14.00
CA CYS A 176 6.74 -13.01 14.97
C CYS A 176 7.97 -13.73 14.39
N VAL A 177 7.84 -14.25 13.16
CA VAL A 177 8.92 -14.96 12.47
C VAL A 177 10.08 -14.03 12.14
N ARG A 178 9.82 -12.83 11.60
CA ARG A 178 10.83 -11.81 11.26
C ARG A 178 11.68 -11.43 12.46
N ARG A 179 11.05 -11.31 13.64
CA ARG A 179 11.72 -11.05 14.92
C ARG A 179 12.41 -12.28 15.51
N GLY A 180 12.52 -13.39 14.78
CA GLY A 180 13.36 -14.57 15.07
C GLY A 180 14.79 -14.45 14.52
N PRO A 181 15.74 -15.29 14.97
CA PRO A 181 17.17 -15.13 14.67
C PRO A 181 17.49 -15.25 13.17
N ARG A 182 16.78 -16.12 12.44
CA ARG A 182 16.85 -16.28 10.98
C ARG A 182 15.59 -15.73 10.26
N GLY A 183 14.81 -14.89 10.94
CA GLY A 183 13.48 -14.48 10.51
C GLY A 183 13.44 -13.86 9.11
N LEU A 184 14.40 -12.97 8.81
CA LEU A 184 14.47 -12.31 7.51
C LEU A 184 14.72 -13.28 6.36
N ALA A 185 15.61 -14.27 6.55
CA ALA A 185 15.92 -15.27 5.54
C ALA A 185 14.72 -16.19 5.28
N ILE A 186 14.06 -16.64 6.36
CA ILE A 186 12.84 -17.48 6.27
C ILE A 186 11.75 -16.76 5.50
N VAL A 187 11.47 -15.50 5.84
CA VAL A 187 10.40 -14.74 5.17
C VAL A 187 10.73 -14.47 3.71
N ARG A 188 12.00 -14.17 3.37
CA ARG A 188 12.41 -14.02 1.97
C ARG A 188 12.27 -15.34 1.19
N GLY A 189 12.66 -16.46 1.79
CA GLY A 189 12.50 -17.78 1.19
C GLY A 189 11.04 -18.13 0.94
N VAL A 190 10.16 -17.89 1.92
CA VAL A 190 8.71 -18.11 1.80
C VAL A 190 8.11 -17.21 0.71
N VAL A 191 8.43 -15.91 0.70
CA VAL A 191 7.92 -14.99 -0.34
C VAL A 191 8.43 -15.40 -1.73
N GLY A 192 9.72 -15.72 -1.86
CA GLY A 192 10.29 -16.19 -3.12
C GLY A 192 9.65 -17.49 -3.60
N GLY A 193 9.44 -18.45 -2.69
CA GLY A 193 8.75 -19.71 -2.97
C GLY A 193 7.29 -19.49 -3.39
N LEU A 194 6.57 -18.56 -2.75
CA LEU A 194 5.20 -18.18 -3.15
C LEU A 194 5.16 -17.56 -4.55
N VAL A 195 6.11 -16.67 -4.88
CA VAL A 195 6.19 -16.10 -6.23
C VAL A 195 6.48 -17.18 -7.27
N ALA A 196 7.41 -18.10 -6.99
CA ALA A 196 7.70 -19.22 -7.87
C ALA A 196 6.50 -20.16 -8.04
N LEU A 197 5.78 -20.45 -6.95
CA LEU A 197 4.56 -21.27 -6.98
C LEU A 197 3.46 -20.60 -7.81
N LEU A 198 3.25 -19.29 -7.65
CA LEU A 198 2.29 -18.53 -8.46
C LEU A 198 2.67 -18.53 -9.94
N ALA A 199 3.96 -18.41 -10.26
CA ALA A 199 4.45 -18.52 -11.63
C ALA A 199 4.16 -19.90 -12.23
N LEU A 200 4.43 -20.97 -11.47
CA LEU A 200 4.17 -22.35 -11.88
C LEU A 200 2.66 -22.62 -12.03
N ALA A 201 1.85 -22.20 -11.06
CA ALA A 201 0.40 -22.35 -11.09
C ALA A 201 -0.22 -21.57 -12.27
N GLY A 202 0.28 -20.38 -12.56
CA GLY A 202 -0.13 -19.61 -13.73
C GLY A 202 0.24 -20.27 -15.06
N ALA A 203 1.38 -20.99 -15.10
CA ALA A 203 1.84 -21.69 -16.29
C ALA A 203 0.91 -22.84 -16.70
N LEU A 204 0.28 -23.50 -15.72
CA LEU A 204 -0.59 -24.65 -15.94
C LEU A 204 -2.07 -24.24 -16.02
N PRO A 205 -2.86 -24.74 -16.98
CA PRO A 205 -4.31 -24.49 -17.04
C PRO A 205 -5.04 -24.90 -15.75
N GLU A 206 -4.67 -26.04 -15.18
CA GLU A 206 -5.21 -26.55 -13.91
C GLU A 206 -4.79 -25.69 -12.71
N GLY A 207 -3.55 -25.20 -12.72
CA GLY A 207 -3.06 -24.30 -11.68
C GLY A 207 -3.82 -22.97 -11.64
N ARG A 208 -4.19 -22.41 -12.80
CA ARG A 208 -5.06 -21.22 -12.88
C ARG A 208 -6.44 -21.46 -12.29
N ARG A 209 -7.02 -22.65 -12.50
CA ARG A 209 -8.29 -23.03 -11.88
C ARG A 209 -8.15 -23.17 -10.36
N LEU A 210 -7.05 -23.71 -9.86
CA LEU A 210 -6.80 -23.82 -8.41
C LEU A 210 -6.64 -22.46 -7.72
N LEU A 211 -6.03 -21.47 -8.40
CA LEU A 211 -5.87 -20.11 -7.85
C LEU A 211 -7.21 -19.41 -7.61
N VAL A 212 -8.26 -19.80 -8.34
CA VAL A 212 -9.53 -19.08 -8.40
C VAL A 212 -10.71 -19.93 -7.89
N GLY A 213 -10.62 -21.26 -7.98
CA GLY A 213 -11.67 -22.23 -7.63
C GLY A 213 -11.73 -22.65 -6.15
N GLY A 214 -10.91 -22.04 -5.29
CA GLY A 214 -10.93 -22.28 -3.84
C GLY A 214 -12.09 -21.57 -3.13
N PRO A 215 -11.89 -21.11 -1.87
CA PRO A 215 -12.92 -20.39 -1.12
C PRO A 215 -13.50 -19.16 -1.84
N ALA A 216 -12.69 -18.51 -2.70
CA ALA A 216 -13.13 -17.39 -3.52
C ALA A 216 -14.18 -17.79 -4.57
N GLY A 217 -14.01 -18.95 -5.22
CA GLY A 217 -15.00 -19.50 -6.16
C GLY A 217 -16.31 -19.86 -5.47
N ALA A 218 -16.25 -20.59 -4.36
CA ALA A 218 -17.44 -20.95 -3.59
C ALA A 218 -18.24 -19.71 -3.11
N VAL A 219 -17.55 -18.65 -2.69
CA VAL A 219 -18.20 -17.39 -2.30
C VAL A 219 -18.76 -16.66 -3.52
N ALA A 220 -18.06 -16.65 -4.64
CA ALA A 220 -18.56 -16.08 -5.88
C ALA A 220 -19.85 -16.77 -6.34
N ASP A 221 -19.94 -18.10 -6.24
CA ASP A 221 -21.15 -18.85 -6.59
C ASP A 221 -22.35 -18.43 -5.72
N VAL A 222 -22.13 -18.25 -4.42
CA VAL A 222 -23.16 -17.76 -3.48
C VAL A 222 -23.56 -16.32 -3.81
N VAL A 223 -22.62 -15.45 -4.18
CA VAL A 223 -22.90 -14.06 -4.55
C VAL A 223 -23.63 -13.95 -5.89
N ALA A 224 -23.29 -14.80 -6.86
CA ALA A 224 -23.92 -14.82 -8.18
C ALA A 224 -25.34 -15.41 -8.14
N SER A 225 -25.58 -16.38 -7.25
CA SER A 225 -26.88 -17.02 -7.08
C SER A 225 -27.28 -17.13 -5.60
N PRO A 226 -27.54 -15.99 -4.92
CA PRO A 226 -27.81 -15.98 -3.49
C PRO A 226 -29.16 -16.63 -3.19
N ARG A 227 -29.09 -17.72 -2.42
CA ARG A 227 -30.24 -18.51 -1.92
C ARG A 227 -30.15 -18.61 -0.39
N GLY A 228 -31.29 -18.69 0.28
CA GLY A 228 -31.39 -18.55 1.75
C GLY A 228 -30.37 -19.37 2.54
N LEU A 229 -30.37 -20.71 2.38
CA LEU A 229 -29.46 -21.59 3.12
C LEU A 229 -27.97 -21.39 2.75
N PRO A 230 -27.56 -21.38 1.47
CA PRO A 230 -26.17 -21.09 1.10
C PRO A 230 -25.65 -19.74 1.61
N VAL A 231 -26.48 -18.70 1.57
CA VAL A 231 -26.14 -17.37 2.10
C VAL A 231 -25.94 -17.42 3.60
N ALA A 232 -26.87 -18.03 4.35
CA ALA A 232 -26.76 -18.15 5.80
C ALA A 232 -25.49 -18.93 6.21
N LEU A 233 -25.21 -20.05 5.55
CA LEU A 233 -24.00 -20.84 5.80
C LEU A 233 -22.72 -20.05 5.48
N ALA A 234 -22.68 -19.36 4.33
CA ALA A 234 -21.55 -18.53 3.95
C ALA A 234 -21.31 -17.42 4.99
N LEU A 235 -22.36 -16.74 5.45
CA LEU A 235 -22.25 -15.70 6.47
C LEU A 235 -21.70 -16.26 7.80
N VAL A 236 -22.23 -17.39 8.28
CA VAL A 236 -21.76 -18.03 9.52
C VAL A 236 -20.29 -18.41 9.41
N LEU A 237 -19.90 -19.05 8.30
CA LEU A 237 -18.51 -19.48 8.09
C LEU A 237 -17.56 -18.28 7.95
N LEU A 238 -17.93 -17.25 7.21
CA LEU A 238 -17.08 -16.08 6.99
C LEU A 238 -16.95 -15.21 8.24
N VAL A 239 -18.05 -14.97 8.97
CA VAL A 239 -18.02 -14.24 10.23
C VAL A 239 -17.28 -15.05 11.30
N GLY A 240 -17.53 -16.35 11.39
CA GLY A 240 -16.81 -17.25 12.28
C GLY A 240 -15.30 -17.25 12.00
N ALA A 241 -14.92 -17.34 10.72
CA ALA A 241 -13.53 -17.21 10.29
C ALA A 241 -12.95 -15.84 10.66
N ALA A 242 -13.70 -14.76 10.46
CA ALA A 242 -13.23 -13.42 10.81
C ALA A 242 -12.93 -13.26 12.30
N VAL A 243 -13.80 -13.80 13.17
CA VAL A 243 -13.59 -13.84 14.62
C VAL A 243 -12.37 -14.71 14.96
N GLY A 244 -12.28 -15.91 14.39
CA GLY A 244 -11.15 -16.82 14.60
C GLY A 244 -9.81 -16.18 14.23
N TRP A 245 -9.72 -15.55 13.06
CA TRP A 245 -8.51 -14.85 12.62
C TRP A 245 -8.16 -13.65 13.50
N THR A 246 -9.15 -12.92 14.02
CA THR A 246 -8.90 -11.83 14.98
C THR A 246 -8.25 -12.34 16.26
N VAL A 247 -8.74 -13.45 16.81
CA VAL A 247 -8.16 -14.06 18.02
C VAL A 247 -6.74 -14.56 17.74
N ILE A 248 -6.54 -15.25 16.62
CA ILE A 248 -5.22 -15.75 16.20
C ILE A 248 -4.24 -14.59 15.99
N GLY A 249 -4.68 -13.51 15.34
CA GLY A 249 -3.88 -12.30 15.12
C GLY A 249 -3.47 -11.61 16.41
N GLY A 250 -4.38 -11.50 17.39
CA GLY A 250 -4.08 -11.00 18.73
C GLY A 250 -3.01 -11.84 19.45
N ARG A 251 -3.10 -13.17 19.36
CA ARG A 251 -2.07 -14.08 19.92
C ARG A 251 -0.71 -13.87 19.26
N PHE A 252 -0.66 -13.77 17.94
CA PHE A 252 0.60 -13.45 17.25
C PHE A 252 1.11 -12.05 17.60
N ALA A 253 0.24 -11.05 17.78
CA ALA A 253 0.67 -9.73 18.22
C ALA A 253 1.36 -9.78 19.59
N GLN A 254 0.79 -10.52 20.54
CA GLN A 254 1.40 -10.77 21.86
C GLN A 254 2.73 -11.54 21.74
N LEU A 255 2.80 -12.57 20.89
CA LEU A 255 4.06 -13.31 20.69
C LEU A 255 5.15 -12.44 20.02
N ALA A 256 4.76 -11.57 19.09
CA ALA A 256 5.68 -10.65 18.43
C ALA A 256 6.20 -9.58 19.39
N SER A 257 5.38 -9.08 20.31
CA SER A 257 5.78 -8.04 21.27
C SER A 257 6.83 -8.53 22.28
N ARG A 258 6.85 -9.84 22.59
CA ARG A 258 7.88 -10.48 23.42
C ARG A 258 9.26 -10.53 22.75
N ARG A 259 9.38 -10.16 21.48
CA ARG A 259 10.63 -10.17 20.71
C ARG A 259 11.02 -8.76 20.29
N MET A 260 12.31 -8.46 20.37
CA MET A 260 12.85 -7.17 19.93
C MET A 260 12.58 -6.93 18.42
N PRO A 261 12.11 -5.73 18.02
CA PRO A 261 11.95 -5.35 16.62
C PRO A 261 13.32 -5.20 15.91
N ARG A 262 13.94 -6.31 15.51
CA ARG A 262 15.33 -6.34 15.02
C ARG A 262 15.59 -5.42 13.83
N ASP A 263 14.64 -5.28 12.91
CA ASP A 263 14.81 -4.42 11.72
C ASP A 263 14.89 -2.93 12.10
N GLU A 264 14.14 -2.50 13.10
CA GLU A 264 14.13 -1.11 13.62
C GLU A 264 15.37 -0.89 14.50
N GLY A 265 15.63 -1.79 15.45
CA GLY A 265 16.79 -1.70 16.34
C GLY A 265 18.14 -1.74 15.61
N ARG A 266 18.25 -2.48 14.50
CA ARG A 266 19.46 -2.47 13.65
C ARG A 266 19.70 -1.12 12.98
N LEU A 267 18.66 -0.32 12.73
CA LEU A 267 18.84 1.01 12.15
C LEU A 267 19.46 1.97 13.15
N GLU A 268 19.08 1.84 14.42
CA GLU A 268 19.54 2.72 15.50
C GLU A 268 20.93 2.33 16.02
N THR A 269 21.25 1.04 16.02
CA THR A 269 22.48 0.51 16.66
C THR A 269 23.63 0.24 15.69
N ARG A 270 23.37 0.17 14.37
CA ARG A 270 24.41 -0.24 13.41
C ARG A 270 25.33 0.92 13.06
N THR A 271 26.59 0.77 13.42
CA THR A 271 27.68 1.61 12.91
C THR A 271 27.94 1.29 11.44
N HIS A 272 28.25 2.33 10.66
CA HIS A 272 28.60 2.21 9.26
C HIS A 272 29.96 2.86 9.07
N GLU A 273 30.86 2.18 8.38
CA GLU A 273 32.13 2.77 8.00
C GLU A 273 31.91 4.00 7.13
N ALA A 274 32.75 5.02 7.38
CA ALA A 274 32.80 6.20 6.54
C ALA A 274 33.16 5.78 5.12
N ARG A 275 32.35 6.23 4.15
CA ARG A 275 32.62 6.00 2.73
C ARG A 275 33.40 7.17 2.15
N PRO A 276 34.16 6.97 1.07
CA PRO A 276 34.84 8.07 0.39
C PRO A 276 33.88 9.20 0.01
N ASP A 277 34.39 10.42 0.11
CA ASP A 277 33.63 11.63 -0.19
C ASP A 277 33.16 11.63 -1.66
N PRO A 278 31.86 11.87 -1.91
CA PRO A 278 31.35 12.01 -3.26
C PRO A 278 31.93 13.24 -3.96
N ARG A 279 32.05 13.17 -5.29
CA ARG A 279 32.62 14.24 -6.14
C ARG A 279 31.75 15.51 -6.23
N SER A 280 30.51 15.50 -5.73
CA SER A 280 29.60 16.64 -5.80
C SER A 280 28.50 16.59 -4.74
N ASP A 281 27.96 17.76 -4.39
CA ASP A 281 26.84 17.91 -3.45
C ASP A 281 25.63 17.06 -3.85
N LEU A 282 25.29 17.05 -5.15
CA LEU A 282 24.18 16.24 -5.65
C LEU A 282 24.41 14.75 -5.40
N ALA A 283 25.65 14.27 -5.56
CA ALA A 283 25.99 12.87 -5.31
C ALA A 283 25.94 12.53 -3.81
N VAL A 284 26.37 13.44 -2.93
CA VAL A 284 26.20 13.31 -1.47
C VAL A 284 24.72 13.21 -1.11
N LEU A 285 23.91 14.16 -1.56
CA LEU A 285 22.49 14.22 -1.22
C LEU A 285 21.71 13.03 -1.79
N ARG A 286 21.99 12.59 -3.03
CA ARG A 286 21.41 11.34 -3.58
C ARG A 286 21.80 10.12 -2.75
N ARG A 287 23.05 10.05 -2.28
CA ARG A 287 23.52 8.94 -1.43
C ARG A 287 22.77 8.92 -0.09
N ILE A 288 22.59 10.08 0.55
CA ILE A 288 21.80 10.23 1.79
C ILE A 288 20.36 9.80 1.54
N ASP A 289 19.74 10.30 0.46
CA ASP A 289 18.33 10.03 0.15
C ASP A 289 18.06 8.57 -0.18
N ARG A 290 18.94 7.94 -0.99
CA ARG A 290 18.90 6.49 -1.23
C ARG A 290 19.03 5.73 0.08
N ALA A 291 19.95 6.15 0.95
CA ALA A 291 20.11 5.52 2.25
C ALA A 291 18.83 5.66 3.08
N SER A 292 18.20 6.83 3.15
CA SER A 292 16.94 7.03 3.87
C SER A 292 15.82 6.10 3.36
N VAL A 293 15.65 5.98 2.04
CA VAL A 293 14.64 5.08 1.45
C VAL A 293 14.92 3.62 1.79
N TRP A 294 16.14 3.15 1.54
CA TRP A 294 16.46 1.73 1.70
C TRP A 294 16.69 1.29 3.14
N ARG A 295 17.03 2.22 4.03
CA ARG A 295 17.11 1.99 5.48
C ARG A 295 15.72 1.97 6.09
N SER A 296 14.83 2.87 5.69
CA SER A 296 13.44 2.87 6.16
C SER A 296 12.75 1.53 5.89
N VAL A 297 12.34 0.87 6.97
CA VAL A 297 11.64 -0.42 6.92
C VAL A 297 10.35 -0.35 6.09
N PRO A 298 9.42 0.61 6.32
CA PRO A 298 8.17 0.65 5.56
C PRO A 298 8.42 0.91 4.07
N LEU A 299 9.38 1.76 3.71
CA LEU A 299 9.67 2.07 2.31
C LEU A 299 10.32 0.90 1.58
N ARG A 300 11.32 0.27 2.19
CA ARG A 300 11.96 -0.92 1.62
C ARG A 300 10.96 -2.05 1.39
N ARG A 301 10.12 -2.35 2.38
CA ARG A 301 9.11 -3.42 2.29
C ARG A 301 8.01 -3.08 1.28
N GLY A 302 7.49 -1.85 1.34
CA GLY A 302 6.46 -1.36 0.43
C GLY A 302 6.93 -1.34 -1.02
N THR A 303 8.17 -0.90 -1.28
CA THR A 303 8.74 -0.83 -2.64
C THR A 303 8.85 -2.22 -3.25
N TRP A 304 9.36 -3.20 -2.49
CA TRP A 304 9.43 -4.59 -2.97
C TRP A 304 8.06 -5.20 -3.22
N LEU A 305 7.10 -4.97 -2.33
CA LEU A 305 5.72 -5.44 -2.54
C LEU A 305 5.14 -4.88 -3.83
N LEU A 306 5.25 -3.57 -4.05
CA LEU A 306 4.68 -2.91 -5.23
C LEU A 306 5.44 -3.22 -6.52
N ALA A 307 6.74 -3.53 -6.45
CA ALA A 307 7.52 -3.97 -7.60
C ALA A 307 7.21 -5.42 -8.01
N ILE A 308 6.91 -6.29 -7.04
CA ILE A 308 6.72 -7.73 -7.29
C ILE A 308 5.25 -8.08 -7.52
N ALA A 309 4.33 -7.58 -6.69
CA ALA A 309 2.95 -8.07 -6.67
C ALA A 309 2.22 -7.87 -8.02
N PRO A 310 2.23 -6.68 -8.66
CA PRO A 310 1.61 -6.52 -9.98
C PRO A 310 2.26 -7.40 -11.06
N GLY A 311 3.59 -7.55 -11.02
CA GLY A 311 4.33 -8.40 -11.95
C GLY A 311 4.04 -9.88 -11.77
N ALA A 312 3.88 -10.34 -10.53
CA ALA A 312 3.49 -11.71 -10.21
C ALA A 312 2.06 -12.03 -10.66
N VAL A 313 1.13 -11.06 -10.50
CA VAL A 313 -0.23 -11.18 -11.04
C VAL A 313 -0.21 -11.25 -12.56
N ALA A 314 0.59 -10.39 -13.22
CA ALA A 314 0.76 -10.41 -14.67
C ALA A 314 1.32 -11.75 -15.18
N LEU A 315 2.34 -12.26 -14.49
CA LEU A 315 2.96 -13.55 -14.76
C LEU A 315 1.97 -14.71 -14.60
N ALA A 316 1.18 -14.70 -13.53
CA ALA A 316 0.18 -15.73 -13.28
C ALA A 316 -0.99 -15.68 -14.28
N GLY A 317 -1.44 -14.47 -14.61
CA GLY A 317 -2.53 -14.21 -15.54
C GLY A 317 -2.17 -14.43 -17.01
N GLY A 318 -0.89 -14.42 -17.37
CA GLY A 318 -0.44 -14.51 -18.76
C GLY A 318 -0.81 -13.27 -19.55
N LEU A 319 -0.57 -12.08 -18.99
CA LEU A 319 -0.79 -10.81 -19.69
C LEU A 319 0.10 -10.73 -20.94
N ASP A 320 -0.50 -10.29 -22.03
CA ASP A 320 0.19 -9.97 -23.27
C ASP A 320 0.88 -8.60 -23.18
N TRP A 321 1.74 -8.29 -24.15
CA TRP A 321 2.47 -7.03 -24.17
C TRP A 321 1.56 -5.80 -24.24
N SER A 322 0.38 -5.91 -24.85
CA SER A 322 -0.62 -4.84 -24.87
C SER A 322 -1.14 -4.52 -23.47
N GLY A 323 -1.42 -5.53 -22.65
CA GLY A 323 -1.81 -5.38 -21.24
C GLY A 323 -0.67 -4.89 -20.34
N LEU A 324 0.59 -5.25 -20.65
CA LEU A 324 1.75 -4.81 -19.86
C LEU A 324 1.94 -3.28 -19.86
N VAL A 325 1.43 -2.56 -20.87
CA VAL A 325 1.50 -1.09 -20.93
C VAL A 325 0.80 -0.42 -19.74
N LEU A 326 -0.17 -1.09 -19.10
CA LEU A 326 -0.92 -0.56 -17.96
C LEU A 326 -0.18 -0.70 -16.62
N LEU A 327 0.74 -1.67 -16.51
CA LEU A 327 1.42 -1.98 -15.24
C LEU A 327 2.31 -0.85 -14.71
N PRO A 328 3.10 -0.13 -15.54
CA PRO A 328 3.89 1.00 -15.05
C PRO A 328 3.05 2.05 -14.31
N GLY A 329 1.84 2.36 -14.83
CA GLY A 329 0.86 3.25 -14.19
C GLY A 329 0.52 2.82 -12.77
N LEU A 330 0.16 1.55 -12.61
CA LEU A 330 -0.22 0.96 -11.32
C LEU A 330 0.94 0.96 -10.32
N VAL A 331 2.14 0.56 -10.75
CA VAL A 331 3.32 0.46 -9.88
C VAL A 331 3.80 1.83 -9.45
N ALA A 332 3.96 2.76 -10.39
CA ALA A 332 4.45 4.09 -10.07
C ALA A 332 3.46 4.86 -9.21
N SER A 333 2.15 4.73 -9.47
CA SER A 333 1.13 5.34 -8.63
C SER A 333 1.17 4.80 -7.20
N GLY A 334 1.28 3.48 -7.02
CA GLY A 334 1.47 2.87 -5.71
C GLY A 334 2.76 3.32 -5.01
N CYS A 335 3.89 3.32 -5.71
CA CYS A 335 5.19 3.62 -5.11
C CYS A 335 5.30 5.09 -4.71
N VAL A 336 4.70 6.03 -5.45
CA VAL A 336 4.62 7.43 -5.03
C VAL A 336 3.86 7.60 -3.73
N LEU A 337 2.86 6.75 -3.44
CA LEU A 337 2.13 6.82 -2.18
C LEU A 337 2.96 6.37 -0.96
N LEU A 338 4.09 5.69 -1.16
CA LEU A 338 4.96 5.26 -0.05
C LEU A 338 5.68 6.45 0.60
N PHE A 339 6.12 7.43 -0.19
CA PHE A 339 6.80 8.63 0.33
C PHE A 339 6.72 9.85 -0.60
N GLY A 340 6.44 9.68 -1.90
CA GLY A 340 6.33 10.81 -2.85
C GLY A 340 5.20 11.81 -2.52
N VAL A 341 4.15 11.38 -1.82
CA VAL A 341 3.10 12.29 -1.30
C VAL A 341 3.61 13.27 -0.22
N ASN A 342 4.72 12.93 0.42
CA ASN A 342 5.41 13.76 1.41
C ASN A 342 6.91 13.44 1.40
N LEU A 343 7.63 13.87 0.37
CA LEU A 343 9.05 13.54 0.15
C LEU A 343 9.97 13.85 1.34
N TRP A 344 9.56 14.84 2.14
CA TRP A 344 10.31 15.33 3.30
C TRP A 344 10.19 14.42 4.53
N CYS A 345 9.29 13.42 4.52
CA CYS A 345 9.23 12.39 5.56
C CYS A 345 10.49 11.52 5.63
N LEU A 346 11.35 11.57 4.60
CA LEU A 346 12.65 10.92 4.58
C LEU A 346 13.68 11.57 5.52
N ASP A 347 13.46 12.84 5.87
CA ASP A 347 14.29 13.56 6.86
C ASP A 347 13.57 13.66 8.22
N GLY A 348 12.25 13.86 8.22
CA GLY A 348 11.47 14.08 9.44
C GLY A 348 12.07 15.23 10.27
N ARG A 349 12.34 14.99 11.56
CA ARG A 349 13.02 15.96 12.43
C ARG A 349 14.41 16.37 11.96
N GLY A 350 15.09 15.50 11.19
CA GLY A 350 16.40 15.79 10.60
C GLY A 350 16.36 16.86 9.50
N MET A 351 15.17 17.31 9.07
CA MET A 351 15.03 18.35 8.05
C MET A 351 15.66 19.68 8.49
N LEU A 352 15.60 20.03 9.78
CA LEU A 352 16.25 21.24 10.31
C LEU A 352 17.77 21.19 10.12
N TRP A 353 18.38 20.06 10.47
CA TRP A 353 19.81 19.85 10.24
C TRP A 353 20.17 19.86 8.75
N ARG A 354 19.29 19.31 7.90
CA ARG A 354 19.52 19.28 6.46
C ARG A 354 19.51 20.67 5.83
N GLU A 355 18.68 21.57 6.31
CA GLU A 355 18.62 22.96 5.84
C GLU A 355 19.81 23.82 6.31
N THR A 356 20.55 23.40 7.35
CA THR A 356 21.77 24.12 7.76
C THR A 356 23.00 23.72 6.93
N LEU A 357 22.88 22.73 6.04
CA LEU A 357 23.97 22.34 5.15
C LEU A 357 24.25 23.45 4.12
N PRO A 358 25.53 23.74 3.82
CA PRO A 358 25.92 24.79 2.87
C PRO A 358 25.74 24.33 1.41
N VAL A 359 24.53 23.91 1.04
CA VAL A 359 24.18 23.40 -0.29
C VAL A 359 23.03 24.21 -0.90
N ALA A 360 23.05 24.40 -2.22
CA ALA A 360 21.98 25.13 -2.90
C ALA A 360 20.63 24.39 -2.73
N PRO A 361 19.51 25.10 -2.40
CA PRO A 361 18.20 24.48 -2.23
C PRO A 361 17.74 23.67 -3.45
N ARG A 362 18.07 24.15 -4.65
CA ARG A 362 17.81 23.44 -5.91
C ARG A 362 18.45 22.05 -5.93
N THR A 363 19.67 21.91 -5.45
CA THR A 363 20.39 20.63 -5.42
C THR A 363 19.69 19.64 -4.48
N VAL A 364 19.17 20.09 -3.34
CA VAL A 364 18.38 19.27 -2.42
C VAL A 364 17.11 18.73 -3.10
N LEU A 365 16.35 19.59 -3.77
CA LEU A 365 15.13 19.17 -4.46
C LEU A 365 15.42 18.23 -5.65
N LEU A 366 16.48 18.48 -6.41
CA LEU A 366 16.89 17.62 -7.52
C LEU A 366 17.34 16.24 -7.03
N ALA A 367 18.09 16.16 -5.92
CA ALA A 367 18.45 14.89 -5.31
C ALA A 367 17.20 14.07 -4.96
N ARG A 368 16.18 14.71 -4.37
CA ARG A 368 14.87 14.11 -4.06
C ARG A 368 14.15 13.61 -5.30
N ALA A 369 14.08 14.44 -6.33
CA ALA A 369 13.44 14.09 -7.60
C ALA A 369 14.13 12.89 -8.26
N CYS A 370 15.47 12.85 -8.25
CA CYS A 370 16.25 11.74 -8.79
C CYS A 370 16.00 10.45 -8.02
N VAL A 371 16.05 10.46 -6.69
CA VAL A 371 15.85 9.24 -5.88
C VAL A 371 14.41 8.74 -5.99
N LEU A 372 13.42 9.63 -6.01
CA LEU A 372 12.04 9.21 -6.29
C LEU A 372 11.95 8.57 -7.69
N GLY A 373 12.52 9.20 -8.71
CA GLY A 373 12.53 8.66 -10.08
C GLY A 373 13.20 7.29 -10.18
N GLU A 374 14.34 7.09 -9.51
CA GLU A 374 15.06 5.80 -9.46
C GLU A 374 14.23 4.69 -8.84
N VAL A 375 13.56 4.98 -7.72
CA VAL A 375 12.70 3.99 -7.04
C VAL A 375 11.53 3.61 -7.93
N LEU A 376 10.89 4.58 -8.58
CA LEU A 376 9.75 4.34 -9.46
C LEU A 376 10.15 3.58 -10.73
N LEU A 377 11.26 3.97 -11.37
CA LEU A 377 11.81 3.27 -12.53
C LEU A 377 12.22 1.85 -12.19
N GLY A 378 12.94 1.67 -11.08
CA GLY A 378 13.39 0.35 -10.63
C GLY A 378 12.22 -0.58 -10.32
N ALA A 379 11.21 -0.08 -9.58
CA ALA A 379 10.02 -0.87 -9.27
C ALA A 379 9.22 -1.22 -10.54
N GLY A 380 9.02 -0.24 -11.43
CA GLY A 380 8.31 -0.45 -12.70
C GLY A 380 9.03 -1.44 -13.61
N LEU A 381 10.36 -1.36 -13.71
CA LEU A 381 11.17 -2.29 -14.50
C LEU A 381 11.05 -3.73 -13.97
N VAL A 382 11.16 -3.92 -12.65
CA VAL A 382 10.98 -5.26 -12.03
C VAL A 382 9.60 -5.82 -12.37
N THR A 383 8.55 -5.01 -12.27
CA THR A 383 7.19 -5.44 -12.63
C THR A 383 7.08 -5.83 -14.11
N VAL A 384 7.60 -5.00 -15.02
CA VAL A 384 7.56 -5.26 -16.46
C VAL A 384 8.34 -6.53 -16.81
N VAL A 385 9.55 -6.71 -16.25
CA VAL A 385 10.36 -7.91 -16.46
C VAL A 385 9.60 -9.15 -16.00
N LEU A 386 8.99 -9.12 -14.82
CA LEU A 386 8.19 -10.25 -14.31
C LEU A 386 7.00 -10.58 -15.23
N GLY A 387 6.27 -9.58 -15.72
CA GLY A 387 5.17 -9.78 -16.66
C GLY A 387 5.62 -10.29 -18.03
N ALA A 388 6.76 -9.80 -18.52
CA ALA A 388 7.31 -10.14 -19.83
C ALA A 388 7.73 -11.61 -19.96
N VAL A 389 8.06 -12.30 -18.84
CA VAL A 389 8.48 -13.72 -18.84
C VAL A 389 7.51 -14.63 -19.60
N ARG A 390 6.20 -14.32 -19.59
CA ARG A 390 5.17 -15.11 -20.28
C ARG A 390 4.44 -14.39 -21.42
N ALA A 391 4.79 -13.13 -21.68
CA ALA A 391 4.11 -12.31 -22.68
C ALA A 391 4.52 -12.65 -24.13
N GLY A 392 5.53 -13.51 -24.33
CA GLY A 392 6.06 -13.85 -25.66
C GLY A 392 7.02 -12.77 -26.21
N VAL A 393 7.24 -12.77 -27.52
CA VAL A 393 8.11 -11.77 -28.19
C VAL A 393 7.29 -10.52 -28.51
N PRO A 394 7.70 -9.32 -28.06
CA PRO A 394 6.99 -8.09 -28.39
C PRO A 394 7.25 -7.65 -29.82
N SER A 395 6.26 -7.00 -30.42
CA SER A 395 6.52 -6.08 -31.53
C SER A 395 7.29 -4.83 -31.06
N PHE A 396 7.95 -4.13 -31.99
CA PHE A 396 8.63 -2.87 -31.67
C PHE A 396 7.68 -1.84 -31.04
N ALA A 397 6.45 -1.74 -31.56
CA ALA A 397 5.45 -0.78 -31.09
C ALA A 397 5.01 -1.07 -29.65
N GLU A 398 4.82 -2.35 -29.30
CA GLU A 398 4.46 -2.75 -27.95
C GLU A 398 5.60 -2.49 -26.95
N LEU A 399 6.83 -2.87 -27.31
CA LEU A 399 8.00 -2.63 -26.46
C LEU A 399 8.21 -1.12 -26.24
N ALA A 400 8.13 -0.33 -27.32
CA ALA A 400 8.18 1.13 -27.24
C ALA A 400 7.05 1.67 -26.36
N GLY A 401 5.81 1.17 -26.53
CA GLY A 401 4.66 1.54 -25.73
C GLY A 401 4.89 1.34 -24.22
N VAL A 402 5.39 0.17 -23.82
CA VAL A 402 5.70 -0.14 -22.41
C VAL A 402 6.79 0.76 -21.85
N VAL A 403 7.91 0.92 -22.58
CA VAL A 403 9.05 1.73 -22.13
C VAL A 403 8.65 3.20 -22.02
N LEU A 404 7.96 3.74 -23.02
CA LEU A 404 7.52 5.14 -23.04
C LEU A 404 6.44 5.39 -21.98
N ALA A 405 5.51 4.46 -21.76
CA ALA A 405 4.54 4.56 -20.68
C ALA A 405 5.23 4.61 -19.31
N LEU A 406 6.23 3.77 -19.07
CA LEU A 406 7.03 3.81 -17.84
C LEU A 406 7.70 5.17 -17.64
N LEU A 407 8.38 5.70 -18.66
CA LEU A 407 9.04 7.02 -18.58
C LEU A 407 8.05 8.15 -18.30
N VAL A 408 6.94 8.19 -19.03
CA VAL A 408 5.92 9.23 -18.88
C VAL A 408 5.30 9.19 -17.49
N VAL A 409 4.86 8.01 -17.04
CA VAL A 409 4.22 7.83 -15.75
C VAL A 409 5.19 8.20 -14.62
N VAL A 410 6.47 7.82 -14.71
CA VAL A 410 7.48 8.23 -13.72
C VAL A 410 7.61 9.76 -13.69
N GLY A 411 7.70 10.42 -14.85
CA GLY A 411 7.75 11.87 -14.94
C GLY A 411 6.52 12.55 -14.30
N GLN A 412 5.32 12.03 -14.60
CA GLN A 412 4.08 12.50 -14.02
C GLN A 412 4.08 12.35 -12.50
N ALA A 413 4.49 11.19 -12.00
CA ALA A 413 4.48 10.82 -10.59
C ALA A 413 5.55 11.62 -9.78
N VAL A 414 6.75 11.82 -10.32
CA VAL A 414 7.78 12.70 -9.74
C VAL A 414 7.29 14.14 -9.68
N SER A 415 6.75 14.67 -10.79
CA SER A 415 6.24 16.05 -10.82
C SER A 415 5.07 16.25 -9.85
N ALA A 416 4.22 15.24 -9.67
CA ALA A 416 3.13 15.25 -8.71
C ALA A 416 3.65 15.26 -7.27
N GLY A 417 4.58 14.35 -6.94
CA GLY A 417 5.15 14.23 -5.60
C GLY A 417 5.84 15.50 -5.11
N LEU A 418 6.64 16.14 -5.97
CA LEU A 418 7.29 17.43 -5.64
C LEU A 418 6.26 18.52 -5.31
N ARG A 419 5.17 18.61 -6.07
CA ARG A 419 4.12 19.61 -5.84
C ARG A 419 3.34 19.33 -4.57
N TRP A 420 2.97 18.08 -4.32
CA TRP A 420 2.18 17.70 -3.14
C TRP A 420 2.97 17.92 -1.85
N SER A 421 4.23 17.51 -1.84
CA SER A 421 5.13 17.64 -0.69
C SER A 421 5.39 19.10 -0.30
N ALA A 422 5.42 20.01 -1.28
CA ALA A 422 5.54 21.44 -1.01
C ALA A 422 4.21 22.11 -0.62
N ALA A 423 3.08 21.65 -1.17
CA ALA A 423 1.78 22.28 -0.95
C ALA A 423 1.14 21.90 0.38
N ARG A 424 1.34 20.67 0.85
CA ARG A 424 0.77 20.13 2.11
C ARG A 424 1.80 19.25 2.82
N PRO A 425 2.83 19.85 3.44
CA PRO A 425 3.80 19.09 4.21
C PRO A 425 3.15 18.43 5.44
N HIS A 426 3.71 17.30 5.86
CA HIS A 426 3.25 16.58 7.05
C HIS A 426 4.43 16.22 7.95
N ALA A 427 4.26 16.45 9.26
CA ALA A 427 5.13 15.94 10.32
C ALA A 427 5.00 14.41 10.40
N VAL A 428 5.91 13.69 9.75
CA VAL A 428 5.96 12.23 9.78
C VAL A 428 7.40 11.78 9.87
N ASP A 429 7.65 10.84 10.78
CA ASP A 429 8.89 10.10 10.89
C ASP A 429 8.67 8.62 10.52
N LEU A 430 9.50 8.09 9.61
CA LEU A 430 9.40 6.72 9.08
C LEU A 430 10.25 5.69 9.85
N ARG A 431 10.46 5.92 11.16
CA ARG A 431 11.17 5.01 12.08
C ARG A 431 10.47 3.67 12.28
N SER A 432 9.14 3.69 12.38
CA SER A 432 8.33 2.47 12.55
C SER A 432 8.03 1.80 11.21
N ALA A 433 8.04 0.47 11.17
CA ALA A 433 7.59 -0.34 10.03
C ALA A 433 6.13 -0.07 9.63
N ARG A 434 5.37 0.61 10.49
CA ARG A 434 3.93 0.89 10.37
C ARG A 434 3.63 2.36 10.07
N ALA A 435 4.66 3.20 10.02
CA ALA A 435 4.51 4.62 9.74
C ALA A 435 4.03 4.86 8.31
N THR A 436 3.19 5.87 8.12
CA THR A 436 2.66 6.28 6.82
C THR A 436 3.02 7.73 6.52
N PRO A 437 3.41 8.07 5.28
CA PRO A 437 3.95 9.38 4.91
C PRO A 437 2.95 10.54 5.02
N ALA A 438 1.65 10.25 5.02
CA ALA A 438 0.58 11.23 5.11
C ALA A 438 -0.69 10.60 5.73
N PRO A 439 -1.65 11.43 6.20
CA PRO A 439 -2.93 10.93 6.69
C PRO A 439 -3.70 10.15 5.61
N PRO A 440 -4.43 9.06 5.96
CA PRO A 440 -5.02 8.16 4.98
C PRO A 440 -5.98 8.82 3.98
N LEU A 441 -6.83 9.74 4.45
CA LEU A 441 -7.78 10.46 3.60
C LEU A 441 -7.08 11.32 2.54
N VAL A 442 -5.93 11.90 2.88
CA VAL A 442 -5.09 12.65 1.93
C VAL A 442 -4.47 11.70 0.90
N MET A 443 -4.01 10.53 1.36
CA MET A 443 -3.49 9.49 0.46
C MET A 443 -4.55 8.99 -0.54
N VAL A 444 -5.80 8.81 -0.12
CA VAL A 444 -6.91 8.42 -1.03
C VAL A 444 -7.08 9.44 -2.15
N GLY A 445 -7.15 10.74 -1.80
CA GLY A 445 -7.30 11.81 -2.78
C GLY A 445 -6.14 11.89 -3.77
N TYR A 446 -4.89 11.73 -3.30
CA TYR A 446 -3.73 11.71 -4.19
C TYR A 446 -3.66 10.46 -5.06
N SER A 447 -3.97 9.30 -4.49
CA SER A 447 -4.02 8.03 -5.22
C SER A 447 -5.05 8.08 -6.33
N LEU A 448 -6.29 8.52 -6.06
CA LEU A 448 -7.33 8.59 -7.08
C LEU A 448 -6.93 9.51 -8.25
N ARG A 449 -6.38 10.69 -7.94
CA ARG A 449 -5.89 11.63 -8.97
C ARG A 449 -4.76 11.03 -9.79
N LEU A 450 -3.84 10.31 -9.15
CA LEU A 450 -2.69 9.71 -9.83
C LEU A 450 -3.11 8.49 -10.65
N ALA A 451 -3.93 7.61 -10.09
CA ALA A 451 -4.46 6.44 -10.76
C ALA A 451 -5.23 6.86 -12.02
N MET A 452 -6.15 7.84 -11.93
CA MET A 452 -6.85 8.34 -13.12
C MET A 452 -5.89 8.88 -14.20
N ALA A 453 -4.94 9.73 -13.81
CA ALA A 453 -4.01 10.32 -14.77
C ALA A 453 -3.08 9.26 -15.41
N THR A 454 -2.56 8.34 -14.62
CA THR A 454 -1.62 7.30 -15.08
C THR A 454 -2.32 6.20 -15.87
N THR A 455 -3.52 5.79 -15.47
CA THR A 455 -4.36 4.85 -16.24
C THR A 455 -4.76 5.46 -17.58
N PHE A 456 -5.26 6.70 -17.60
CA PHE A 456 -5.59 7.38 -18.86
C PHE A 456 -4.38 7.46 -19.80
N THR A 457 -3.22 7.84 -19.26
CA THR A 457 -1.98 7.91 -20.04
C THR A 457 -1.57 6.54 -20.58
N SER A 458 -1.64 5.50 -19.75
CA SER A 458 -1.26 4.14 -20.15
C SER A 458 -2.23 3.56 -21.19
N LEU A 459 -3.54 3.84 -21.06
CA LEU A 459 -4.55 3.45 -22.06
C LEU A 459 -4.33 4.17 -23.39
N LEU A 460 -4.06 5.47 -23.37
CA LEU A 460 -3.78 6.24 -24.58
C LEU A 460 -2.54 5.71 -25.31
N LEU A 461 -1.42 5.55 -24.59
CA LEU A 461 -0.17 5.05 -25.19
C LEU A 461 -0.32 3.60 -25.65
N GLY A 462 -1.04 2.76 -24.89
CA GLY A 462 -1.36 1.38 -25.27
C GLY A 462 -2.20 1.32 -26.55
N ALA A 463 -3.22 2.16 -26.68
CA ALA A 463 -4.04 2.24 -27.89
C ALA A 463 -3.24 2.70 -29.11
N LEU A 464 -2.36 3.69 -28.96
CA LEU A 464 -1.49 4.17 -30.04
C LEU A 464 -0.48 3.09 -30.48
N ALA A 465 0.09 2.36 -29.52
CA ALA A 465 0.98 1.23 -29.78
C ALA A 465 0.26 0.09 -30.51
N ALA A 466 -0.93 -0.29 -30.04
CA ALA A 466 -1.75 -1.34 -30.67
C ALA A 466 -2.20 -0.96 -32.09
N GLY A 467 -2.44 0.33 -32.34
CA GLY A 467 -2.76 0.85 -33.67
C GLY A 467 -1.55 1.04 -34.60
N GLY A 468 -0.33 0.69 -34.17
CA GLY A 468 0.90 0.86 -34.97
C GLY A 468 1.29 2.33 -35.21
N ARG A 469 0.70 3.28 -34.48
CA ARG A 469 0.94 4.73 -34.65
C ARG A 469 2.13 5.20 -33.81
N THR A 470 3.32 4.72 -34.18
CA THR A 470 4.57 5.06 -33.46
C THR A 470 4.91 6.55 -33.52
N ASP A 471 4.51 7.24 -34.59
CA ASP A 471 4.58 8.68 -34.76
C ASP A 471 3.84 9.43 -33.63
N LEU A 472 2.56 9.09 -33.45
CA LEU A 472 1.70 9.70 -32.43
C LEU A 472 2.10 9.28 -31.02
N LEU A 473 2.55 8.03 -30.85
CA LEU A 473 3.07 7.52 -29.59
C LEU A 473 4.25 8.38 -29.11
N LEU A 474 5.25 8.61 -29.96
CA LEU A 474 6.43 9.42 -29.64
C LEU A 474 6.04 10.88 -29.38
N ALA A 475 5.16 11.46 -30.20
CA ALA A 475 4.70 12.84 -30.02
C ALA A 475 3.95 13.03 -28.69
N ALA A 476 3.04 12.11 -28.34
CA ALA A 476 2.30 12.15 -27.08
C ALA A 476 3.26 12.00 -25.88
N THR A 477 4.22 11.08 -25.96
CA THR A 477 5.25 10.91 -24.92
C THR A 477 6.09 12.18 -24.74
N ALA A 478 6.58 12.77 -25.83
CA ALA A 478 7.35 14.02 -25.76
C ALA A 478 6.53 15.15 -25.10
N ALA A 479 5.26 15.30 -25.47
CA ALA A 479 4.37 16.28 -24.87
C ALA A 479 4.18 16.06 -23.36
N PHE A 480 3.91 14.83 -22.92
CA PHE A 480 3.73 14.53 -21.49
C PHE A 480 5.01 14.69 -20.68
N LEU A 481 6.17 14.32 -21.24
CA LEU A 481 7.47 14.52 -20.61
C LEU A 481 7.82 16.01 -20.50
N LEU A 482 7.54 16.81 -21.55
CA LEU A 482 7.71 18.26 -21.52
C LEU A 482 6.86 18.88 -20.41
N VAL A 483 5.57 18.53 -20.33
CA VAL A 483 4.67 19.01 -19.27
C VAL A 483 5.18 18.63 -17.88
N SER A 484 5.67 17.39 -17.71
CA SER A 484 6.26 16.93 -16.45
C SER A 484 7.52 17.71 -16.10
N GLY A 485 8.43 17.93 -17.05
CA GLY A 485 9.65 18.72 -16.89
C GLY A 485 9.36 20.17 -16.52
N LEU A 486 8.39 20.81 -17.18
CA LEU A 486 7.95 22.17 -16.83
C LEU A 486 7.38 22.24 -15.41
N ARG A 487 6.65 21.22 -14.97
CA ARG A 487 6.14 21.12 -13.58
C ARG A 487 7.26 20.95 -12.57
N VAL A 488 8.28 20.15 -12.87
CA VAL A 488 9.48 19.99 -12.03
C VAL A 488 10.24 21.31 -11.94
N ALA A 489 10.49 22.00 -13.07
CA ALA A 489 11.16 23.30 -13.09
C ALA A 489 10.40 24.36 -12.27
N ARG A 490 9.06 24.35 -12.31
CA ARG A 490 8.23 25.21 -11.44
C ARG A 490 8.34 24.83 -9.97
N ALA A 491 8.47 23.54 -9.64
CA ALA A 491 8.69 23.10 -8.26
C ALA A 491 10.05 23.55 -7.73
N VAL A 492 11.10 23.47 -8.55
CA VAL A 492 12.45 23.99 -8.23
C VAL A 492 12.39 25.47 -7.87
N ARG A 493 11.82 26.30 -8.75
CA ARG A 493 11.70 27.76 -8.51
C ARG A 493 10.94 28.09 -7.23
N ARG A 494 9.92 27.29 -6.87
CA ARG A 494 9.17 27.49 -5.62
C ARG A 494 9.93 27.05 -4.38
N TRP A 495 10.86 26.12 -4.51
CA TRP A 495 11.69 25.63 -3.40
C TRP A 495 12.87 26.55 -3.11
N GLU A 496 13.35 27.27 -4.13
CA GLU A 496 14.37 28.30 -3.97
C GLU A 496 13.89 29.46 -3.08
N ASP A 497 12.59 29.76 -3.08
CA ASP A 497 11.96 30.73 -2.17
C ASP A 497 12.16 30.33 -0.70
N PRO A 498 12.94 31.11 0.09
CA PRO A 498 13.30 30.76 1.46
C PRO A 498 12.09 30.75 2.41
N VAL A 499 11.07 31.59 2.17
CA VAL A 499 9.90 31.67 3.06
C VAL A 499 9.06 30.41 2.92
N ARG A 500 8.79 29.97 1.68
CA ARG A 500 8.05 28.73 1.42
C ARG A 500 8.79 27.52 1.96
N ARG A 501 10.11 27.48 1.77
CA ARG A 501 10.96 26.42 2.28
C ARG A 501 10.92 26.35 3.81
N ALA A 502 11.08 27.48 4.49
CA ALA A 502 11.01 27.55 5.95
C ALA A 502 9.68 27.04 6.51
N VAL A 503 8.55 27.34 5.86
CA VAL A 503 7.23 26.81 6.26
C VAL A 503 7.19 25.28 6.15
N VAL A 504 7.71 24.71 5.05
CA VAL A 504 7.76 23.25 4.88
C VAL A 504 8.65 22.63 5.95
N VAL A 505 9.83 23.20 6.19
CA VAL A 505 10.80 22.69 7.17
C VAL A 505 10.23 22.72 8.59
N ALA A 506 9.59 23.83 8.98
CA ALA A 506 8.95 23.98 10.28
C ALA A 506 7.83 22.95 10.49
N VAL A 507 7.05 22.64 9.46
CA VAL A 507 5.98 21.63 9.57
C VAL A 507 6.53 20.21 9.61
N VAL A 508 7.57 19.90 8.82
CA VAL A 508 8.14 18.55 8.74
C VAL A 508 8.94 18.20 10.00
N ALA A 509 9.58 19.19 10.61
CA ALA A 509 10.43 18.99 11.77
C ALA A 509 9.70 19.04 13.13
N ALA A 510 8.45 19.53 13.15
CA ALA A 510 7.56 19.47 14.31
C ALA A 510 7.21 18.03 14.68
#